data_AF-A0A971VDF2-F1
#
_entry.id   AF-A0A971VDF2-F1
#
_cell.length_a   1.000
_cell.length_b   1.000
_cell.length_c   1.000
_cell.angle_alpha   90.00
_cell.angle_beta   90.00
_cell.angle_gamma   90.00
#
_symmetry.space_group_name_H-M   'P 1'
#
loop_
_entity.id
_entity.type
_entity.pdbx_description
1 polymer ?
#
loop_
_entity_poly.entity_id
_entity_poly.type
_entity_poly.pdbx_seq_one_letter_code
_entity_poly.pdbx_strand_id
1 'polypeptide(L)' 'KLVFMGCGSKEFPDGVNNAAAALKEAGYNAVSYVSEGTAHEFHTWRRCLYEVSQLLFK' A
#
# COMPACT_ATOMS: atom_id res chain seq x y z
N LYS A 1 3.61 12.74 8.79
CA LYS A 1 4.08 11.34 8.94
C LYS A 1 3.24 10.47 8.02
N LEU A 2 3.86 9.64 7.18
CA LEU A 2 3.18 8.80 6.18
C LEU A 2 2.99 7.38 6.72
N VAL A 3 1.83 6.78 6.46
CA VAL A 3 1.61 5.33 6.57
C VAL A 3 1.41 4.78 5.16
N PHE A 4 2.24 3.81 4.75
CA PHE A 4 2.12 3.14 3.47
C PHE A 4 1.86 1.65 3.69
N MET A 5 0.88 1.10 2.98
CA MET A 5 0.56 -0.32 3.03
C MET A 5 0.39 -0.83 1.59
N GLY A 6 0.94 -1.99 1.27
CA GLY A 6 0.81 -2.53 -0.09
C GLY A 6 0.79 -4.04 -0.12
N CYS A 7 0.09 -4.60 -1.10
CA CYS A 7 -0.05 -6.04 -1.34
C CYS A 7 -0.27 -6.32 -2.84
N GLY A 8 -0.22 -7.58 -3.24
CA GLY A 8 -0.61 -8.04 -4.57
C GLY A 8 -2.12 -8.18 -4.70
N SER A 9 -2.66 -8.04 -5.93
CA SER A 9 -4.10 -8.17 -6.16
C SER A 9 -4.67 -9.55 -5.85
N LYS A 10 -3.81 -10.59 -5.76
CA LYS A 10 -4.18 -11.96 -5.40
C LYS A 10 -4.02 -12.28 -3.91
N GLU A 11 -3.82 -11.27 -3.06
CA GLU A 11 -3.61 -11.42 -1.61
C GLU A 11 -4.76 -10.85 -0.75
N PHE A 12 -5.99 -10.82 -1.28
CA PHE A 12 -7.15 -10.19 -0.62
C PHE A 12 -6.94 -8.69 -0.32
N PRO A 13 -6.79 -7.84 -1.36
CA PRO A 13 -6.34 -6.45 -1.21
C PRO A 13 -7.30 -5.54 -0.42
N ASP A 14 -8.55 -5.95 -0.22
CA ASP A 14 -9.54 -5.21 0.55
C ASP A 14 -9.07 -4.91 1.97
N GLY A 15 -8.31 -5.81 2.60
CA GLY A 15 -7.77 -5.57 3.94
C GLY A 15 -6.86 -4.33 4.01
N VAL A 16 -5.98 -4.17 3.03
CA VAL A 16 -5.07 -3.03 2.93
C VAL A 16 -5.81 -1.75 2.56
N ASN A 17 -6.79 -1.83 1.66
CA ASN A 17 -7.60 -0.68 1.25
C ASN A 17 -8.49 -0.16 2.39
N ASN A 18 -9.17 -1.05 3.10
CA ASN A 18 -10.03 -0.70 4.23
C ASN A 18 -9.21 -0.09 5.39
N ALA A 19 -8.02 -0.63 5.67
CA ALA A 19 -7.12 -0.06 6.68
C ALA A 19 -6.66 1.36 6.29
N ALA A 20 -6.32 1.60 5.02
CA ALA A 20 -5.95 2.93 4.55
C ALA A 20 -7.11 3.92 4.63
N ALA A 21 -8.34 3.50 4.30
CA ALA A 21 -9.54 4.32 4.45
C ALA A 21 -9.79 4.71 5.91
N ALA A 22 -9.79 3.74 6.83
CA ALA A 22 -10.00 3.98 8.26
C ALA A 22 -8.92 4.91 8.86
N LEU A 23 -7.66 4.77 8.45
CA LEU A 23 -6.59 5.68 8.88
C LEU A 23 -6.78 7.10 8.35
N LYS A 24 -7.23 7.25 7.10
CA LYS A 24 -7.57 8.57 6.53
C LYS A 24 -8.73 9.23 7.28
N GLU A 25 -9.78 8.47 7.60
CA GLU A 25 -10.91 8.96 8.41
C GLU A 25 -10.48 9.40 9.80
N ALA A 26 -9.51 8.72 10.40
CA ALA A 26 -8.90 9.10 11.68
C ALA A 26 -7.90 10.28 11.57
N GLY A 27 -7.75 10.90 10.39
CA GLY A 27 -6.90 12.08 10.19
C GLY A 27 -5.42 11.77 9.91
N TYR A 28 -5.06 10.52 9.63
CA TYR A 28 -3.69 10.14 9.28
C TYR A 28 -3.45 10.22 7.77
N ASN A 29 -2.23 10.63 7.38
CA ASN A 29 -1.77 10.52 6.01
C ASN A 29 -1.42 9.05 5.71
N ALA A 30 -2.40 8.29 5.22
CA ALA A 30 -2.27 6.89 4.86
C ALA A 30 -2.51 6.65 3.36
N VAL A 31 -1.73 5.76 2.76
CA VAL A 31 -1.84 5.36 1.35
C VAL A 31 -1.79 3.84 1.25
N SER A 32 -2.71 3.26 0.46
CA SER A 32 -2.65 1.86 0.03
C SER A 32 -2.17 1.75 -1.41
N TYR A 33 -1.47 0.65 -1.73
CA TYR A 33 -1.10 0.28 -3.09
C TYR A 33 -1.40 -1.21 -3.35
N VAL A 34 -1.96 -1.51 -4.52
CA VAL A 34 -2.21 -2.90 -4.96
C VAL A 34 -1.38 -3.18 -6.21
N SER A 35 -0.47 -4.14 -6.12
CA SER A 35 0.32 -4.62 -7.26
C SER A 35 -0.52 -5.59 -8.08
N GLU A 36 -0.96 -5.14 -9.26
CA GLU A 36 -1.82 -5.94 -10.12
C GLU A 36 -1.12 -7.20 -10.67
N GLY A 37 -1.85 -8.31 -10.66
CA GLY A 37 -1.43 -9.61 -11.19
C GLY A 37 -0.51 -10.43 -10.29
N THR A 38 -0.04 -9.89 -9.16
CA THR A 38 0.92 -10.54 -8.28
C THR A 38 0.28 -11.09 -7.00
N ALA A 39 0.98 -12.02 -6.36
CA ALA A 39 0.62 -12.58 -5.04
C ALA A 39 1.71 -12.27 -4.01
N HIS A 40 1.92 -13.17 -3.03
CA HIS A 40 2.95 -13.05 -1.99
C HIS A 40 4.35 -13.35 -2.54
N GLU A 41 4.85 -12.46 -3.40
CA GLU A 41 6.09 -12.64 -4.15
C GLU A 41 6.92 -11.36 -4.21
N PHE A 42 8.22 -11.51 -4.50
CA PHE A 42 9.17 -10.39 -4.53
C PHE A 42 8.78 -9.28 -5.51
N HIS A 43 8.05 -9.60 -6.59
CA HIS A 43 7.64 -8.58 -7.55
C HIS A 43 6.63 -7.58 -6.96
N THR A 44 5.73 -8.03 -6.08
CA THR A 44 4.87 -7.16 -5.29
C THR A 44 5.73 -6.17 -4.48
N TRP A 45 6.71 -6.68 -3.74
CA TRP A 45 7.53 -5.85 -2.86
C TRP A 45 8.43 -4.88 -3.63
N ARG A 46 8.95 -5.27 -4.80
CA ARG A 46 9.70 -4.37 -5.69
C ARG A 46 8.86 -3.18 -6.14
N ARG A 47 7.62 -3.42 -6.55
CA ARG A 47 6.67 -2.36 -6.93
C ARG A 47 6.26 -1.50 -5.73
N CYS A 48 5.97 -2.10 -4.58
CA CYS A 48 5.69 -1.35 -3.35
C CYS A 48 6.84 -0.40 -2.98
N LEU A 49 8.09 -0.87 -3.06
CA LEU A 49 9.27 -0.04 -2.77
C LEU A 49 9.39 1.14 -3.74
N TYR A 50 9.15 0.91 -5.04
CA TYR A 50 9.12 1.98 -6.04
C TYR A 50 8.08 3.04 -5.69
N GLU A 51 6.83 2.64 -5.42
CA GLU A 51 5.74 3.57 -5.11
C GLU A 51 6.00 4.38 -3.82
N VAL A 52 6.39 3.72 -2.72
CA VAL A 52 6.64 4.43 -1.46
C VAL A 52 7.82 5.39 -1.58
N SER A 53 8.85 5.06 -2.36
CA SER A 53 10.03 5.92 -2.53
C SER A 53 9.70 7.31 -3.08
N GLN A 54 8.66 7.42 -3.92
CA GLN A 54 8.21 8.69 -4.50
C GLN A 54 7.49 9.60 -3.48
N LEU A 55 7.18 9.09 -2.29
CA LEU A 55 6.39 9.78 -1.27
C LEU A 55 7.25 10.19 -0.06
N LEU A 56 8.44 9.61 0.11
CA LEU A 56 9.31 9.89 1.24
C LEU A 56 9.94 11.29 1.15
N PHE A 57 10.10 11.93 2.31
CA PHE A 57 10.84 13.20 2.50
C PHE A 57 10.31 14.41 1.71
N LYS A 58 9.01 14.43 1.45
CA LYS A 58 8.27 15.63 1.00
C LYS A 58 7.81 16.48 2.17
#